data_AF-A0A1F3YCV9-F1
#
_entry.id   AF-A0A1F3YCV9-F1
#
_cell.length_a   1.000
_cell.length_b   1.000
_cell.length_c   1.000
_cell.angle_alpha   90.00
_cell.angle_beta   90.00
_cell.angle_gamma   90.00
#
_symmetry.space_group_name_H-M   'P 1'
#
loop_
_entity.id
_entity.type
_entity.pdbx_description
1 polymer ?
#
loop_
_entity_poly.entity_id
_entity_poly.type
_entity_poly.pdbx_seq_one_letter_code
_entity_poly.pdbx_strand_id
1 'polypeptide(L)'
;MGRVFWVSALLVSINFAWAYTPTFAPGGSLVRWTGPLKLNLAGNATNQNGIGPVEFFAAAVRGLQRWKNASGGSLSFDYWQGTDPGIYPVKSEFDGLSSMYFASNSTIRLSPNVLGLTQVFYNTETGEILETDIVLNDRDFQFTTNARDTSGYGTGNTNGLGSRSKVFVENVITHELGHAFGLAHAGGLQATMLFMESPEQAHLSCDDQVAVRALYPAADASARGSLGGLVVSESGQPIYGAHVLAISARRGTVLATGISDRAGRYAIGALEPGPYYLMIEPFLAGYQVLPSYYSGMNPDVCTAGEAFSRSFLTDSSGFELQSVNVPAGPEVAAPTITARCPRSGGAAISSSSSVGMVDSAELAVHRAGQSGRFGIVDRYRYSGPVFYRIPRIQGHVEIHVLSYSLYSPLGASLRLLRSDGSTVETVTSDRVYTGDSGFSNFDTALVADDLKYGDYFLQVDGAAISSSYYPAGPMMVDSVPFMMITGSFNEGEPPLAAALPFNARCRMDENFPIYVSPPGNPPRSSRQKEESTGFCGTVRDAAGGGSRPGPGAGAVIGWLLPWLVMAGAARLFRADLSLRTRV
;
A
#
# COMPACT_ATOMS: atom_id res chain seq x y z
N MET A 1 -12.41 -63.44 3.83
CA MET A 1 -12.78 -62.23 4.60
C MET A 1 -11.61 -61.26 4.53
N GLY A 2 -11.70 -60.26 3.64
CA GLY A 2 -10.61 -59.33 3.35
C GLY A 2 -10.53 -58.20 4.38
N ARG A 3 -9.33 -57.90 4.86
CA ARG A 3 -9.03 -56.76 5.73
C ARG A 3 -8.88 -55.49 4.88
N VAL A 4 -9.73 -54.50 5.14
CA VAL A 4 -9.67 -53.17 4.55
C VAL A 4 -8.73 -52.30 5.40
N PHE A 5 -7.68 -51.76 4.78
CA PHE A 5 -6.85 -50.71 5.34
C PHE A 5 -7.55 -49.35 5.15
N TRP A 6 -7.78 -48.63 6.24
CA TRP A 6 -8.17 -47.22 6.19
C TRP A 6 -6.91 -46.37 6.06
N VAL A 7 -6.69 -45.79 4.87
CA VAL A 7 -5.76 -44.69 4.70
C VAL A 7 -6.47 -43.42 5.17
N SER A 8 -6.13 -42.94 6.35
CA SER A 8 -6.51 -41.60 6.79
C SER A 8 -5.79 -40.57 5.92
N ALA A 9 -6.47 -40.06 4.90
CA ALA A 9 -6.05 -38.86 4.21
C ALA A 9 -6.17 -37.70 5.21
N LEU A 10 -5.02 -37.23 5.71
CA LEU A 10 -4.94 -35.94 6.39
C LEU A 10 -5.28 -34.87 5.33
N LEU A 11 -6.55 -34.44 5.31
CA LEU A 11 -6.94 -33.19 4.68
C LEU A 11 -6.26 -32.08 5.49
N VAL A 12 -5.09 -31.64 5.03
CA VAL A 12 -4.52 -30.36 5.45
C VAL A 12 -5.51 -29.31 4.97
N SER A 13 -6.32 -28.79 5.89
CA SER A 13 -7.09 -27.57 5.68
C SER A 13 -6.08 -26.45 5.39
N ILE A 14 -5.94 -26.13 4.10
CA ILE A 14 -5.18 -24.98 3.65
C ILE A 14 -6.02 -23.77 4.07
N ASN A 15 -5.70 -23.18 5.23
CA ASN A 15 -6.16 -21.84 5.54
C ASN A 15 -5.58 -20.94 4.46
N PHE A 16 -6.45 -20.43 3.60
CA PHE A 16 -6.11 -19.43 2.59
C PHE A 16 -5.56 -18.22 3.35
N ALA A 17 -4.28 -17.93 3.19
CA ALA A 17 -3.80 -16.57 3.38
C ALA A 17 -4.37 -15.76 2.20
N TRP A 18 -4.75 -14.51 2.43
CA TRP A 18 -5.36 -13.66 1.41
C TRP A 18 -4.48 -12.44 1.17
N ALA A 19 -4.48 -11.97 -0.08
CA ALA A 19 -3.75 -10.82 -0.60
C ALA A 19 -4.11 -9.51 0.09
N TYR A 20 -3.33 -8.44 -0.10
CA TYR A 20 -3.52 -7.09 0.47
C TYR A 20 -3.64 -7.13 2.00
N THR A 21 -3.96 -6.02 2.67
CA THR A 21 -4.37 -6.10 4.07
C THR A 21 -5.89 -6.20 4.13
N PRO A 22 -6.50 -7.40 4.04
CA PRO A 22 -7.93 -7.54 4.14
C PRO A 22 -8.38 -7.30 5.58
N THR A 23 -9.63 -6.90 5.72
CA THR A 23 -10.28 -6.97 7.03
C THR A 23 -10.67 -8.41 7.31
N PHE A 24 -10.22 -8.97 8.43
CA PHE A 24 -10.64 -10.29 8.91
C PHE A 24 -11.52 -10.16 10.14
N ALA A 25 -12.58 -10.96 10.19
CA ALA A 25 -13.32 -11.22 11.40
C ALA A 25 -12.39 -11.91 12.42
N PRO A 26 -12.65 -11.83 13.73
CA PRO A 26 -11.83 -12.50 14.74
C PRO A 26 -11.64 -14.01 14.49
N GLY A 27 -12.64 -14.67 13.86
CA GLY A 27 -12.58 -16.07 13.46
C GLY A 27 -11.77 -16.38 12.19
N GLY A 28 -11.21 -15.37 11.51
CA GLY A 28 -10.42 -15.52 10.29
C GLY A 28 -11.22 -15.43 8.98
N SER A 29 -12.55 -15.27 9.04
CA SER A 29 -13.39 -15.04 7.87
C SER A 29 -13.08 -13.68 7.24
N LEU A 30 -12.98 -13.64 5.90
CA LEU A 30 -12.73 -12.42 5.14
C LEU A 30 -13.94 -11.48 5.22
N VAL A 31 -13.74 -10.26 5.69
CA VAL A 31 -14.78 -9.24 5.79
C VAL A 31 -14.95 -8.54 4.45
N ARG A 32 -16.07 -8.85 3.76
CA ARG A 32 -16.38 -8.31 2.44
C ARG A 32 -17.88 -8.35 2.17
N TRP A 33 -18.34 -7.58 1.20
CA TRP A 33 -19.71 -7.75 0.70
C TRP A 33 -19.87 -9.10 -0.01
N THR A 34 -21.07 -9.70 0.08
CA THR A 34 -21.42 -10.95 -0.60
C THR A 34 -22.61 -10.76 -1.54
N GLY A 35 -22.71 -11.58 -2.59
CA GLY A 35 -23.73 -11.45 -3.63
C GLY A 35 -23.40 -10.41 -4.72
N PRO A 36 -24.37 -9.98 -5.55
CA PRO A 36 -24.18 -8.90 -6.51
C PRO A 36 -23.81 -7.63 -5.75
N LEU A 37 -22.59 -7.14 -5.95
CA LEU A 37 -22.06 -6.09 -5.11
C LEU A 37 -22.60 -4.72 -5.53
N LYS A 38 -23.52 -4.21 -4.72
CA LYS A 38 -24.08 -2.88 -4.84
C LYS A 38 -24.05 -2.14 -3.51
N LEU A 39 -23.21 -1.10 -3.41
CA LEU A 39 -23.20 -0.19 -2.27
C LEU A 39 -24.27 0.89 -2.46
N ASN A 40 -25.30 0.90 -1.63
CA ASN A 40 -26.25 2.00 -1.55
C ASN A 40 -25.79 2.95 -0.44
N LEU A 41 -25.38 4.17 -0.79
CA LEU A 41 -24.78 5.12 0.15
C LEU A 41 -25.61 6.40 0.25
N ALA A 42 -25.92 6.82 1.47
CA ALA A 42 -26.62 8.07 1.76
C ALA A 42 -25.67 9.12 2.35
N GLY A 43 -25.46 10.22 1.63
CA GLY A 43 -24.63 11.34 2.06
C GLY A 43 -25.43 12.44 2.77
N ASN A 44 -24.93 12.92 3.92
CA ASN A 44 -25.38 14.15 4.55
C ASN A 44 -24.31 15.23 4.41
N ALA A 45 -24.58 16.25 3.59
CA ALA A 45 -23.61 17.29 3.26
C ALA A 45 -23.47 18.39 4.34
N THR A 46 -24.32 18.38 5.37
CA THR A 46 -24.29 19.40 6.42
C THR A 46 -23.01 19.29 7.23
N ASN A 47 -22.17 20.31 7.14
CA ASN A 47 -20.88 20.43 7.82
C ASN A 47 -20.72 21.84 8.39
N GLN A 48 -19.68 22.03 9.21
CA GLN A 48 -19.38 23.34 9.79
C GLN A 48 -18.27 24.10 9.07
N ASN A 49 -17.41 23.46 8.27
CA ASN A 49 -16.13 24.06 7.89
C ASN A 49 -15.46 23.52 6.60
N GLY A 50 -16.06 23.69 5.43
CA GLY A 50 -15.22 24.01 4.26
C GLY A 50 -15.58 23.40 2.92
N ILE A 51 -16.61 22.56 2.83
CA ILE A 51 -17.04 22.00 1.56
C ILE A 51 -18.53 22.23 1.31
N GLY A 52 -18.89 22.73 0.13
CA GLY A 52 -20.30 22.87 -0.25
C GLY A 52 -20.92 21.53 -0.65
N PRO A 53 -22.25 21.45 -0.70
CA PRO A 53 -22.94 20.20 -1.04
C PRO A 53 -22.63 19.71 -2.45
N VAL A 54 -22.35 20.61 -3.40
CA VAL A 54 -21.98 20.23 -4.77
C VAL A 54 -20.59 19.60 -4.81
N GLU A 55 -19.62 20.21 -4.13
CA GLU A 55 -18.27 19.68 -4.04
C GLU A 55 -18.22 18.35 -3.28
N PHE A 56 -18.98 18.22 -2.19
CA PHE A 56 -19.09 16.97 -1.44
C PHE A 56 -19.72 15.84 -2.27
N PHE A 57 -20.81 16.15 -2.99
CA PHE A 57 -21.42 15.20 -3.91
C PHE A 57 -20.42 14.70 -4.95
N ALA A 58 -19.69 15.64 -5.56
CA ALA A 58 -18.73 15.32 -6.60
C ALA A 58 -17.55 14.49 -6.06
N ALA A 59 -17.07 14.78 -4.84
CA ALA A 59 -16.01 14.01 -4.19
C ALA A 59 -16.45 12.58 -3.85
N ALA A 60 -17.65 12.40 -3.27
CA ALA A 60 -18.24 11.10 -2.97
C ALA A 60 -18.41 10.25 -4.25
N VAL A 61 -18.99 10.83 -5.29
CA VAL A 61 -19.19 10.17 -6.58
C VAL A 61 -17.86 9.79 -7.23
N ARG A 62 -16.86 10.69 -7.26
CA ARG A 62 -15.55 10.36 -7.84
C ARG A 62 -14.87 9.21 -7.10
N GLY A 63 -14.89 9.22 -5.76
CA GLY A 63 -14.37 8.11 -4.96
C GLY A 63 -15.05 6.78 -5.31
N LEU A 64 -16.38 6.76 -5.38
CA LEU A 64 -17.15 5.57 -5.78
C LEU A 64 -16.85 5.11 -7.21
N GLN A 65 -16.69 6.05 -8.16
CA GLN A 65 -16.36 5.76 -9.54
C GLN A 65 -14.96 5.15 -9.70
N ARG A 66 -13.98 5.62 -8.92
CA ARG A 66 -12.63 5.05 -8.88
C ARG A 66 -12.64 3.59 -8.46
N TRP A 67 -13.29 3.28 -7.34
CA TRP A 67 -13.44 1.90 -6.87
C TRP A 67 -14.21 1.02 -7.86
N LYS A 68 -15.30 1.54 -8.44
CA LYS A 68 -16.04 0.86 -9.51
C LYS A 68 -15.16 0.51 -10.69
N ASN A 69 -14.37 1.46 -11.20
CA ASN A 69 -13.50 1.23 -12.34
C ASN A 69 -12.37 0.22 -12.00
N ALA A 70 -11.72 0.40 -10.86
CA ALA A 70 -10.69 -0.49 -10.35
C ALA A 70 -11.16 -1.93 -10.20
N SER A 71 -12.42 -2.14 -9.81
CA SER A 71 -13.04 -3.46 -9.68
C SER A 71 -13.35 -4.15 -11.01
N GLY A 72 -13.26 -3.46 -12.15
CA GLY A 72 -13.65 -4.00 -13.45
C GLY A 72 -15.14 -4.22 -13.60
N GLY A 73 -15.93 -3.41 -12.92
CA GLY A 73 -17.38 -3.48 -12.95
C GLY A 73 -17.98 -4.58 -12.06
N SER A 74 -17.19 -5.25 -11.21
CA SER A 74 -17.75 -6.14 -10.19
C SER A 74 -18.45 -5.35 -9.08
N LEU A 75 -18.04 -4.11 -8.83
CA LEU A 75 -18.74 -3.16 -7.97
C LEU A 75 -19.75 -2.32 -8.74
N SER A 76 -20.92 -2.13 -8.13
CA SER A 76 -21.88 -1.09 -8.47
C SER A 76 -22.21 -0.25 -7.24
N PHE A 77 -22.73 0.94 -7.46
CA PHE A 77 -23.15 1.81 -6.36
C PHE A 77 -24.33 2.66 -6.78
N ASP A 78 -25.15 3.03 -5.79
CA ASP A 78 -26.04 4.17 -5.86
C ASP A 78 -25.70 5.14 -4.73
N TYR A 79 -25.73 6.44 -5.03
CA TYR A 79 -25.45 7.50 -4.08
C TYR A 79 -26.59 8.53 -4.07
N TRP A 80 -27.10 8.80 -2.88
CA TRP A 80 -28.07 9.88 -2.64
C TRP A 80 -27.45 10.90 -1.70
N GLN A 81 -27.87 12.15 -1.81
CA GLN A 81 -27.42 13.20 -0.91
C GLN A 81 -28.56 14.14 -0.51
N GLY A 82 -28.59 14.50 0.77
CA GLY A 82 -29.49 15.52 1.29
C GLY A 82 -29.05 16.02 2.66
N THR A 83 -29.97 16.66 3.37
CA THR A 83 -29.68 17.28 4.68
C THR A 83 -30.67 16.87 5.76
N ASP A 84 -31.79 16.23 5.40
CA ASP A 84 -32.78 15.73 6.36
C ASP A 84 -32.20 14.52 7.12
N PRO A 85 -31.91 14.63 8.44
CA PRO A 85 -31.30 13.55 9.21
C PRO A 85 -32.22 12.32 9.38
N GLY A 86 -33.52 12.44 9.11
CA GLY A 86 -34.44 11.29 9.07
C GLY A 86 -34.25 10.40 7.83
N ILE A 87 -33.73 10.97 6.75
CA ILE A 87 -33.48 10.28 5.48
C ILE A 87 -31.98 10.00 5.28
N TYR A 88 -31.14 10.97 5.62
CA TYR A 88 -29.69 10.99 5.49
C TYR A 88 -29.05 11.03 6.89
N PRO A 89 -28.94 9.88 7.58
CA PRO A 89 -28.55 9.83 8.98
C PRO A 89 -27.14 10.38 9.20
N VAL A 90 -26.92 10.91 10.41
CA VAL A 90 -25.65 11.49 10.89
C VAL A 90 -25.16 10.77 12.14
N LYS A 91 -25.23 9.44 12.10
CA LYS A 91 -24.95 8.52 13.20
C LYS A 91 -24.36 7.23 12.63
N SER A 92 -23.61 6.49 13.46
CA SER A 92 -23.06 5.17 13.08
C SER A 92 -23.72 4.06 13.86
N GLU A 93 -24.96 3.74 13.48
CA GLU A 93 -25.80 2.71 14.11
C GLU A 93 -26.28 1.76 13.02
N PHE A 94 -26.30 0.46 13.32
CA PHE A 94 -26.85 -0.56 12.42
C PHE A 94 -28.36 -0.31 12.16
N ASP A 95 -28.67 0.42 11.10
CA ASP A 95 -30.01 0.92 10.79
C ASP A 95 -30.50 0.59 9.37
N GLY A 96 -29.77 -0.32 8.72
CA GLY A 96 -30.00 -0.84 7.38
C GLY A 96 -29.52 0.09 6.27
N LEU A 97 -28.80 1.16 6.57
CA LEU A 97 -28.37 2.15 5.58
C LEU A 97 -26.90 2.53 5.77
N SER A 98 -26.07 2.27 4.76
CA SER A 98 -24.72 2.83 4.73
C SER A 98 -24.80 4.35 4.56
N SER A 99 -24.10 5.09 5.42
CA SER A 99 -24.12 6.55 5.44
C SER A 99 -22.75 7.19 5.28
N MET A 100 -22.72 8.46 4.84
CA MET A 100 -21.52 9.30 4.84
C MET A 100 -21.88 10.70 5.33
N TYR A 101 -21.25 11.16 6.40
CA TYR A 101 -21.60 12.44 7.02
C TYR A 101 -20.43 13.08 7.76
N PHE A 102 -20.66 14.29 8.27
CA PHE A 102 -19.67 15.07 8.99
C PHE A 102 -19.84 14.99 10.51
N ALA A 103 -18.72 14.83 11.22
CA ALA A 103 -18.69 14.68 12.66
C ALA A 103 -19.38 15.85 13.37
N SER A 104 -19.24 17.07 12.86
CA SER A 104 -19.84 18.27 13.44
C SER A 104 -21.34 18.21 13.62
N ASN A 105 -22.05 17.49 12.74
CA ASN A 105 -23.50 17.32 12.77
C ASN A 105 -23.97 16.06 13.53
N SER A 106 -23.04 15.36 14.20
CA SER A 106 -23.31 14.10 14.91
C SER A 106 -22.96 14.17 16.40
N THR A 107 -23.44 13.23 17.19
CA THR A 107 -23.01 13.05 18.59
C THR A 107 -21.61 12.44 18.71
N ILE A 108 -21.17 11.76 17.65
CA ILE A 108 -19.91 11.04 17.54
C ILE A 108 -18.73 11.98 17.76
N ARG A 109 -17.75 11.56 18.58
CA ARG A 109 -16.51 12.31 18.85
C ARG A 109 -15.31 11.49 18.38
N LEU A 110 -14.70 11.94 17.29
CA LEU A 110 -13.45 11.41 16.79
C LEU A 110 -12.26 12.03 17.55
N SER A 111 -11.14 11.32 17.55
CA SER A 111 -9.87 11.88 18.01
C SER A 111 -9.43 13.02 17.08
N PRO A 112 -8.81 14.10 17.58
CA PRO A 112 -8.26 15.17 16.73
C PRO A 112 -7.17 14.72 15.73
N ASN A 113 -6.68 13.48 15.85
CA ASN A 113 -5.72 12.88 14.92
C ASN A 113 -6.38 11.95 13.88
N VAL A 114 -7.71 11.88 13.85
CA VAL A 114 -8.48 11.01 12.94
C VAL A 114 -9.26 11.89 11.98
N LEU A 115 -8.97 11.74 10.68
CA LEU A 115 -9.56 12.54 9.59
C LEU A 115 -10.93 12.04 9.17
N GLY A 116 -11.06 10.73 9.12
CA GLY A 116 -12.27 10.01 8.80
C GLY A 116 -12.27 8.69 9.56
N LEU A 117 -13.44 8.10 9.67
CA LEU A 117 -13.56 6.74 10.16
C LEU A 117 -14.72 6.06 9.45
N THR A 118 -14.46 4.86 8.97
CA THR A 118 -15.48 3.95 8.47
C THR A 118 -15.78 2.90 9.52
N GLN A 119 -17.02 2.89 10.00
CA GLN A 119 -17.55 1.81 10.80
C GLN A 119 -18.17 0.76 9.89
N VAL A 120 -17.62 -0.46 9.91
CA VAL A 120 -18.10 -1.58 9.08
C VAL A 120 -18.85 -2.55 9.98
N PHE A 121 -20.14 -2.76 9.71
CA PHE A 121 -20.94 -3.81 10.34
C PHE A 121 -20.88 -5.07 9.48
N TYR A 122 -20.60 -6.20 10.11
CA TYR A 122 -20.45 -7.47 9.40
C TYR A 122 -20.96 -8.65 10.22
N ASN A 123 -21.31 -9.74 9.55
CA ASN A 123 -21.58 -11.02 10.19
C ASN A 123 -20.25 -11.65 10.63
N THR A 124 -20.09 -11.85 11.93
CA THR A 124 -18.84 -12.35 12.55
C THR A 124 -18.51 -13.80 12.21
N GLU A 125 -19.49 -14.60 11.77
CA GLU A 125 -19.29 -15.98 11.35
C GLU A 125 -18.85 -16.03 9.87
N THR A 126 -19.55 -15.31 8.99
CA THR A 126 -19.34 -15.39 7.54
C THR A 126 -18.38 -14.35 6.99
N GLY A 127 -18.17 -13.24 7.70
CA GLY A 127 -17.48 -12.06 7.21
C GLY A 127 -18.31 -11.19 6.26
N GLU A 128 -19.59 -11.49 6.03
CA GLU A 128 -20.42 -10.66 5.15
C GLU A 128 -20.59 -9.25 5.71
N ILE A 129 -20.15 -8.23 4.97
CA ILE A 129 -20.46 -6.82 5.27
C ILE A 129 -21.97 -6.61 5.09
N LEU A 130 -22.58 -5.99 6.10
CA LEU A 130 -24.00 -5.72 6.19
C LEU A 130 -24.30 -4.24 5.95
N GLU A 131 -23.43 -3.35 6.44
CA GLU A 131 -23.60 -1.91 6.44
C GLU A 131 -22.26 -1.21 6.71
N THR A 132 -22.11 0.02 6.23
CA THR A 132 -20.88 0.82 6.40
C THR A 132 -21.21 2.29 6.62
N ASP A 133 -20.74 2.88 7.71
CA ASP A 133 -20.94 4.30 8.01
C ASP A 133 -19.63 5.06 8.02
N ILE A 134 -19.56 6.14 7.26
CA ILE A 134 -18.38 6.97 7.09
C ILE A 134 -18.62 8.31 7.80
N VAL A 135 -17.78 8.62 8.77
CA VAL A 135 -17.79 9.92 9.46
C VAL A 135 -16.52 10.70 9.13
N LEU A 136 -16.67 11.94 8.68
CA LEU A 136 -15.57 12.85 8.33
C LEU A 136 -15.36 13.90 9.43
N ASN A 137 -14.13 14.06 9.92
CA ASN A 137 -13.81 14.93 11.06
C ASN A 137 -13.65 16.41 10.68
N ASP A 138 -14.75 17.08 10.34
CA ASP A 138 -14.76 18.53 10.09
C ASP A 138 -14.78 19.39 11.37
N ARG A 139 -14.59 18.78 12.55
CA ARG A 139 -14.40 19.51 13.81
C ARG A 139 -12.96 19.91 14.02
N ASP A 140 -12.03 19.04 13.66
CA ASP A 140 -10.60 19.26 13.86
C ASP A 140 -9.89 19.64 12.56
N PHE A 141 -10.46 19.31 11.41
CA PHE A 141 -9.89 19.56 10.08
C PHE A 141 -10.75 20.51 9.25
N GLN A 142 -10.11 21.15 8.27
CA GLN A 142 -10.77 21.92 7.21
C GLN A 142 -10.67 21.14 5.90
N PHE A 143 -11.79 20.59 5.43
CA PHE A 143 -11.82 19.90 4.14
C PHE A 143 -11.83 20.90 2.99
N THR A 144 -11.04 20.63 1.95
CA THR A 144 -10.92 21.46 0.75
C THR A 144 -10.99 20.61 -0.51
N THR A 145 -11.11 21.27 -1.67
CA THR A 145 -11.09 20.64 -3.00
C THR A 145 -9.76 20.83 -3.74
N ASN A 146 -8.75 21.42 -3.09
CA ASN A 146 -7.45 21.64 -3.69
C ASN A 146 -6.48 20.54 -3.27
N ALA A 147 -6.04 19.71 -4.22
CA ALA A 147 -5.12 18.61 -3.96
C ALA A 147 -3.79 19.03 -3.30
N ARG A 148 -3.36 20.29 -3.45
CA ARG A 148 -2.12 20.83 -2.84
C ARG A 148 -2.25 21.17 -1.36
N ASP A 149 -3.47 21.27 -0.85
CA ASP A 149 -3.70 21.51 0.59
C ASP A 149 -3.34 20.27 1.42
N THR A 150 -3.36 19.09 0.81
CA THR A 150 -2.65 17.91 1.31
C THR A 150 -1.19 17.99 0.86
N SER A 151 -0.33 18.52 1.72
CA SER A 151 1.12 18.55 1.47
C SER A 151 1.97 18.35 2.72
N GLY A 152 1.36 18.15 3.90
CA GLY A 152 2.04 17.87 5.15
C GLY A 152 2.05 16.37 5.47
N TYR A 153 3.05 15.91 6.22
CA TYR A 153 3.09 14.53 6.70
C TYR A 153 2.01 14.27 7.74
N GLY A 154 1.06 13.39 7.43
CA GLY A 154 0.14 12.81 8.40
C GLY A 154 -0.87 13.78 9.04
N THR A 155 -0.89 15.06 8.67
CA THR A 155 -1.84 16.03 9.25
C THR A 155 -2.34 17.11 8.28
N GLY A 156 -2.04 17.08 6.98
CA GLY A 156 -2.41 18.17 6.06
C GLY A 156 -1.59 19.46 6.26
N ASN A 157 -1.87 20.50 5.46
CA ASN A 157 -1.13 21.76 5.53
C ASN A 157 -1.64 22.67 6.67
N THR A 158 -0.80 22.95 7.68
CA THR A 158 -1.08 23.92 8.75
C THR A 158 -0.54 25.30 8.41
N ASN A 159 -1.40 26.21 7.95
CA ASN A 159 -1.05 27.62 7.77
C ASN A 159 -1.40 28.43 9.03
N GLY A 160 -0.50 28.47 10.02
CA GLY A 160 -0.57 29.39 11.17
C GLY A 160 -0.92 28.75 12.53
N LEU A 161 -0.53 29.43 13.62
CA LEU A 161 -0.88 29.01 14.98
C LEU A 161 -2.40 29.10 15.18
N GLY A 162 -3.03 27.98 15.54
CA GLY A 162 -4.47 27.89 15.83
C GLY A 162 -5.36 27.65 14.61
N SER A 163 -4.80 27.57 13.39
CA SER A 163 -5.54 27.15 12.20
C SER A 163 -5.75 25.64 12.20
N ARG A 164 -6.92 25.18 11.73
CA ARG A 164 -7.14 23.78 11.41
C ARG A 164 -6.30 23.40 10.20
N SER A 165 -5.79 22.18 10.18
CA SER A 165 -5.13 21.65 9.00
C SER A 165 -6.09 21.55 7.82
N LYS A 166 -5.63 22.00 6.65
CA LYS A 166 -6.36 21.81 5.40
C LYS A 166 -6.08 20.43 4.83
N VAL A 167 -7.12 19.76 4.36
CA VAL A 167 -7.04 18.40 3.84
C VAL A 167 -7.88 18.28 2.59
N PHE A 168 -7.31 17.72 1.53
CA PHE A 168 -8.03 17.45 0.30
C PHE A 168 -9.06 16.34 0.55
N VAL A 169 -10.34 16.67 0.44
CA VAL A 169 -11.45 15.81 0.86
C VAL A 169 -11.48 14.45 0.14
N GLU A 170 -11.04 14.41 -1.12
CA GLU A 170 -11.09 13.19 -1.92
C GLU A 170 -10.08 12.15 -1.46
N ASN A 171 -8.97 12.55 -0.84
CA ASN A 171 -8.04 11.61 -0.23
C ASN A 171 -8.76 10.81 0.85
N VAL A 172 -9.43 11.51 1.76
CA VAL A 172 -10.14 10.92 2.89
C VAL A 172 -11.33 10.10 2.41
N ILE A 173 -12.20 10.66 1.56
CA ILE A 173 -13.37 9.92 1.05
C ILE A 173 -12.96 8.65 0.30
N THR A 174 -11.95 8.72 -0.58
CA THR A 174 -11.53 7.54 -1.36
C THR A 174 -10.93 6.47 -0.44
N HIS A 175 -10.16 6.87 0.57
CA HIS A 175 -9.62 5.99 1.61
C HIS A 175 -10.73 5.30 2.43
N GLU A 176 -11.68 6.08 2.98
CA GLU A 176 -12.79 5.55 3.77
C GLU A 176 -13.67 4.60 2.94
N LEU A 177 -13.87 4.88 1.65
CA LEU A 177 -14.55 3.95 0.76
C LEU A 177 -13.80 2.62 0.61
N GLY A 178 -12.46 2.61 0.68
CA GLY A 178 -11.70 1.35 0.70
C GLY A 178 -12.03 0.49 1.91
N HIS A 179 -12.16 1.09 3.10
CA HIS A 179 -12.69 0.41 4.28
C HIS A 179 -14.13 -0.07 4.09
N ALA A 180 -14.98 0.74 3.47
CA ALA A 180 -16.35 0.35 3.16
C ALA A 180 -16.42 -0.86 2.20
N PHE A 181 -15.37 -1.08 1.41
CA PHE A 181 -15.21 -2.26 0.56
C PHE A 181 -14.47 -3.43 1.24
N GLY A 182 -14.08 -3.32 2.51
CA GLY A 182 -13.47 -4.40 3.29
C GLY A 182 -11.94 -4.39 3.32
N LEU A 183 -11.29 -3.36 2.76
CA LEU A 183 -9.85 -3.19 2.85
C LEU A 183 -9.44 -2.63 4.21
N ALA A 184 -8.31 -3.07 4.73
CA ALA A 184 -7.62 -2.43 5.85
C ALA A 184 -6.40 -1.66 5.35
N HIS A 185 -5.71 -1.00 6.27
CA HIS A 185 -4.57 -0.18 5.93
C HIS A 185 -3.41 -0.98 5.30
N ALA A 186 -2.74 -0.37 4.34
CA ALA A 186 -1.54 -0.86 3.69
C ALA A 186 -0.29 -0.13 4.21
N GLY A 187 0.88 -0.78 4.10
CA GLY A 187 2.18 -0.16 4.39
C GLY A 187 2.83 0.48 3.16
N GLY A 188 2.26 0.30 1.97
CA GLY A 188 2.79 0.81 0.71
C GLY A 188 2.67 2.33 0.60
N LEU A 189 3.77 3.00 0.27
CA LEU A 189 3.88 4.48 0.23
C LEU A 189 2.82 5.15 -0.64
N GLN A 190 2.43 4.51 -1.73
CA GLN A 190 1.54 5.08 -2.74
C GLN A 190 0.08 4.66 -2.55
N ALA A 191 -0.21 3.80 -1.58
CA ALA A 191 -1.53 3.23 -1.39
C ALA A 191 -2.54 4.31 -0.98
N THR A 192 -3.72 4.28 -1.59
CA THR A 192 -4.89 4.96 -1.06
C THR A 192 -5.14 4.51 0.37
N MET A 193 -4.98 3.22 0.64
CA MET A 193 -5.11 2.64 1.97
C MET A 193 -3.89 2.85 2.90
N LEU A 194 -2.92 3.71 2.57
CA LEU A 194 -1.85 4.05 3.51
C LEU A 194 -2.46 4.58 4.83
N PHE A 195 -2.00 4.05 5.97
CA PHE A 195 -2.56 4.31 7.32
C PHE A 195 -2.55 5.77 7.80
N MET A 196 -2.01 6.69 7.00
CA MET A 196 -1.89 8.09 7.35
C MET A 196 -2.18 8.96 6.13
N GLU A 197 -2.55 10.21 6.40
CA GLU A 197 -2.84 11.18 5.35
C GLU A 197 -1.60 11.46 4.52
N SER A 198 -1.75 11.31 3.21
CA SER A 198 -0.70 11.62 2.27
C SER A 198 -1.23 12.15 0.95
N PRO A 199 -0.40 12.91 0.21
CA PRO A 199 -0.73 13.30 -1.14
C PRO A 199 -1.13 12.12 -2.03
N GLU A 200 -2.03 12.39 -2.98
CA GLU A 200 -2.46 11.44 -4.03
C GLU A 200 -3.27 10.22 -3.56
N GLN A 201 -3.69 10.14 -2.28
CA GLN A 201 -4.56 9.04 -1.82
C GLN A 201 -5.93 9.02 -2.50
N ALA A 202 -6.37 10.13 -3.08
CA ALA A 202 -7.55 10.19 -3.93
C ALA A 202 -7.44 9.25 -5.15
N HIS A 203 -6.22 8.89 -5.59
CA HIS A 203 -5.98 8.07 -6.77
C HIS A 203 -5.46 6.68 -6.37
N LEU A 204 -6.28 5.66 -6.64
CA LEU A 204 -5.97 4.25 -6.32
C LEU A 204 -4.62 3.83 -6.92
N SER A 205 -3.75 3.29 -6.08
CA SER A 205 -2.48 2.70 -6.50
C SER A 205 -2.66 1.33 -7.15
N CYS A 206 -1.56 0.76 -7.65
CA CYS A 206 -1.52 -0.64 -8.09
C CYS A 206 -2.06 -1.58 -6.99
N ASP A 207 -1.62 -1.38 -5.75
CA ASP A 207 -1.99 -2.22 -4.60
C ASP A 207 -3.50 -2.20 -4.37
N ASP A 208 -4.10 -1.01 -4.33
CA ASP A 208 -5.54 -0.84 -4.09
C ASP A 208 -6.39 -1.45 -5.22
N GLN A 209 -5.93 -1.30 -6.47
CA GLN A 209 -6.61 -1.85 -7.65
C GLN A 209 -6.51 -3.37 -7.72
N VAL A 210 -5.37 -3.96 -7.37
CA VAL A 210 -5.22 -5.42 -7.27
C VAL A 210 -6.02 -5.95 -6.08
N ALA A 211 -6.04 -5.23 -4.96
CA ALA A 211 -6.74 -5.62 -3.76
C ALA A 211 -8.26 -5.76 -3.99
N VAL A 212 -8.88 -4.76 -4.62
CA VAL A 212 -10.32 -4.82 -4.93
C VAL A 212 -10.66 -5.96 -5.91
N ARG A 213 -9.76 -6.29 -6.85
CA ARG A 213 -9.93 -7.44 -7.77
C ARG A 213 -9.81 -8.78 -7.08
N ALA A 214 -9.01 -8.86 -6.02
CA ALA A 214 -8.88 -10.06 -5.22
C ALA A 214 -10.07 -10.23 -4.25
N LEU A 215 -10.63 -9.15 -3.70
CA LEU A 215 -11.88 -9.19 -2.93
C LEU A 215 -13.09 -9.53 -3.78
N TYR A 216 -13.16 -8.92 -4.97
CA TYR A 216 -14.33 -8.94 -5.85
C TYR A 216 -13.90 -9.32 -7.27
N PRO A 217 -13.68 -10.63 -7.53
CA PRO A 217 -13.28 -11.13 -8.84
C PRO A 217 -14.22 -10.67 -9.95
N ALA A 218 -13.65 -10.14 -11.03
CA ALA A 218 -14.38 -9.67 -12.21
C ALA A 218 -14.24 -10.64 -13.38
N ALA A 219 -14.68 -10.23 -14.57
CA ALA A 219 -14.62 -11.06 -15.78
C ALA A 219 -13.19 -11.51 -16.16
N ASP A 220 -12.16 -10.75 -15.75
CA ASP A 220 -10.75 -11.05 -15.99
C ASP A 220 -10.11 -11.93 -14.89
N ALA A 221 -10.88 -12.44 -13.92
CA ALA A 221 -10.34 -13.18 -12.78
C ALA A 221 -9.51 -14.42 -13.20
N SER A 222 -9.93 -15.14 -14.24
CA SER A 222 -9.19 -16.30 -14.75
C SER A 222 -7.90 -15.94 -15.49
N ALA A 223 -7.73 -14.67 -15.88
CA ALA A 223 -6.51 -14.15 -16.51
C ALA A 223 -5.51 -13.64 -15.47
N ARG A 224 -5.87 -13.66 -14.17
CA ARG A 224 -5.01 -13.27 -13.06
C ARG A 224 -4.46 -14.50 -12.35
N GLY A 225 -3.37 -14.32 -11.62
CA GLY A 225 -2.73 -15.35 -10.81
C GLY A 225 -2.63 -14.96 -9.34
N SER A 226 -2.03 -15.86 -8.57
CA SER A 226 -1.64 -15.60 -7.18
C SER A 226 -0.31 -16.25 -6.85
N LEU A 227 0.34 -15.75 -5.80
CA LEU A 227 1.50 -16.35 -5.18
C LEU A 227 1.28 -16.46 -3.67
N GLY A 228 1.88 -17.45 -3.03
CA GLY A 228 1.84 -17.62 -1.58
C GLY A 228 3.11 -18.24 -1.05
N GLY A 229 3.48 -17.92 0.19
CA GLY A 229 4.75 -18.36 0.76
C GLY A 229 4.81 -18.24 2.27
N LEU A 230 6.01 -18.39 2.80
CA LEU A 230 6.30 -18.33 4.23
C LEU A 230 7.32 -17.24 4.53
N VAL A 231 7.12 -16.50 5.62
CA VAL A 231 8.09 -15.58 6.21
C VAL A 231 8.56 -16.13 7.55
N VAL A 232 9.88 -16.24 7.69
CA VAL A 232 10.53 -16.75 8.92
C VAL A 232 11.64 -15.83 9.39
N SER A 233 11.97 -15.88 10.68
CA SER A 233 13.18 -15.28 11.24
C SER A 233 14.44 -16.08 10.85
N GLU A 234 15.61 -15.54 11.17
CA GLU A 234 16.89 -16.26 11.00
C GLU A 234 16.96 -17.58 11.81
N SER A 235 16.18 -17.69 12.89
CA SER A 235 16.05 -18.92 13.68
C SER A 235 15.01 -19.90 13.14
N GLY A 236 14.39 -19.59 12.00
CA GLY A 236 13.37 -20.41 11.34
C GLY A 236 11.98 -20.34 11.98
N GLN A 237 11.75 -19.39 12.89
CA GLN A 237 10.44 -19.19 13.50
C GLN A 237 9.52 -18.39 12.56
N PRO A 238 8.24 -18.74 12.43
CA PRO A 238 7.29 -17.97 11.62
C PRO A 238 7.15 -16.55 12.18
N ILE A 239 7.09 -15.56 11.29
CA ILE A 239 6.89 -14.16 11.68
C ILE A 239 5.43 -13.79 11.46
N TYR A 240 4.76 -13.43 12.54
CA TYR A 240 3.41 -12.89 12.47
C TYR A 240 3.44 -11.38 12.17
N GLY A 241 2.81 -10.95 11.08
CA GLY A 241 2.68 -9.54 10.74
C GLY A 241 3.83 -8.95 9.91
N ALA A 242 4.66 -9.77 9.27
CA ALA A 242 5.57 -9.26 8.25
C ALA A 242 4.78 -8.76 7.05
N HIS A 243 5.06 -7.52 6.63
CA HIS A 243 4.52 -6.91 5.42
C HIS A 243 5.31 -7.42 4.22
N VAL A 244 4.61 -7.97 3.24
CA VAL A 244 5.19 -8.59 2.04
C VAL A 244 4.83 -7.75 0.83
N LEU A 245 5.82 -7.40 0.02
CA LEU A 245 5.66 -6.61 -1.20
C LEU A 245 5.94 -7.49 -2.41
N ALA A 246 4.99 -7.55 -3.34
CA ALA A 246 5.15 -8.17 -4.65
C ALA A 246 5.48 -7.09 -5.70
N ILE A 247 6.73 -7.07 -6.15
CA ILE A 247 7.26 -6.08 -7.07
C ILE A 247 7.26 -6.66 -8.47
N SER A 248 6.50 -6.07 -9.39
CA SER A 248 6.40 -6.57 -10.76
C SER A 248 7.72 -6.34 -11.50
N ALA A 249 8.35 -7.42 -11.96
CA ALA A 249 9.61 -7.31 -12.71
C ALA A 249 9.41 -6.71 -14.11
N ARG A 250 8.18 -6.71 -14.65
CA ARG A 250 7.88 -6.02 -15.92
C ARG A 250 7.60 -4.54 -15.69
N ARG A 251 6.82 -4.21 -14.65
CA ARG A 251 6.33 -2.84 -14.44
C ARG A 251 7.29 -1.96 -13.64
N GLY A 252 8.23 -2.55 -12.91
CA GLY A 252 9.14 -1.81 -12.04
C GLY A 252 8.42 -1.04 -10.94
N THR A 253 7.36 -1.60 -10.37
CA THR A 253 6.59 -1.00 -9.27
C THR A 253 6.06 -2.07 -8.32
N VAL A 254 5.77 -1.67 -7.08
CA VAL A 254 5.08 -2.53 -6.09
C VAL A 254 3.65 -2.71 -6.58
N LEU A 255 3.34 -3.91 -7.07
CA LEU A 255 2.04 -4.18 -7.68
C LEU A 255 0.97 -4.49 -6.63
N ALA A 256 1.37 -5.20 -5.57
CA ALA A 256 0.49 -5.58 -4.47
C ALA A 256 1.30 -5.87 -3.21
N THR A 257 0.63 -5.78 -2.07
CA THR A 257 1.17 -6.09 -0.76
C THR A 257 0.36 -7.18 -0.06
N GLY A 258 0.83 -7.65 1.09
CA GLY A 258 0.13 -8.59 1.96
C GLY A 258 0.76 -8.62 3.35
N ILE A 259 0.07 -9.24 4.31
CA ILE A 259 0.59 -9.43 5.67
C ILE A 259 0.56 -10.91 6.03
N SER A 260 1.67 -11.41 6.59
CA SER A 260 1.78 -12.80 7.02
C SER A 260 0.95 -13.10 8.27
N ASP A 261 0.35 -14.29 8.30
CA ASP A 261 -0.46 -14.81 9.40
C ASP A 261 0.38 -15.34 10.58
N ARG A 262 -0.27 -15.88 11.61
CA ARG A 262 0.41 -16.40 12.82
C ARG A 262 1.35 -17.58 12.54
N ALA A 263 1.16 -18.28 11.43
CA ALA A 263 2.03 -19.34 10.95
C ALA A 263 3.09 -18.81 9.98
N GLY A 264 3.22 -17.49 9.80
CA GLY A 264 4.15 -16.84 8.88
C GLY A 264 3.72 -16.92 7.42
N ARG A 265 2.53 -17.44 7.13
CA ARG A 265 2.07 -17.65 5.75
C ARG A 265 1.48 -16.37 5.19
N TYR A 266 1.77 -16.09 3.93
CA TYR A 266 1.13 -15.01 3.18
C TYR A 266 0.64 -15.56 1.84
N ALA A 267 -0.36 -14.89 1.27
CA ALA A 267 -0.68 -15.04 -0.15
C ALA A 267 -1.02 -13.67 -0.72
N ILE A 268 -0.76 -13.49 -2.01
CA ILE A 268 -1.04 -12.29 -2.79
C ILE A 268 -1.67 -12.77 -4.11
N GLY A 269 -2.85 -12.26 -4.44
CA GLY A 269 -3.71 -12.75 -5.50
C GLY A 269 -4.26 -11.63 -6.35
N ALA A 270 -5.01 -12.00 -7.39
CA ALA A 270 -5.41 -11.11 -8.47
C ALA A 270 -4.24 -10.40 -9.17
N LEU A 271 -3.05 -11.01 -9.11
CA LEU A 271 -1.83 -10.53 -9.75
C LEU A 271 -1.93 -10.68 -11.26
N GLU A 272 -1.33 -9.74 -11.97
CA GLU A 272 -1.07 -9.92 -13.40
C GLU A 272 -0.06 -11.06 -13.61
N PRO A 273 -0.23 -11.94 -14.62
CA PRO A 273 0.74 -12.99 -14.88
C PRO A 273 2.12 -12.43 -15.24
N GLY A 274 3.16 -13.04 -14.69
CA GLY A 274 4.55 -12.67 -14.92
C GLY A 274 5.46 -12.89 -13.71
N PRO A 275 6.75 -12.59 -13.84
CA PRO A 275 7.70 -12.70 -12.75
C PRO A 275 7.61 -11.51 -11.79
N TYR A 276 7.69 -11.83 -10.50
CA TYR A 276 7.71 -10.90 -9.38
C TYR A 276 8.98 -11.09 -8.56
N TYR A 277 9.50 -9.99 -8.04
CA TYR A 277 10.46 -10.01 -6.94
C TYR A 277 9.72 -9.77 -5.63
N LEU A 278 10.20 -10.40 -4.56
CA LEU A 278 9.56 -10.32 -3.25
C LEU A 278 10.48 -9.64 -2.26
N MET A 279 9.89 -8.75 -1.48
CA MET A 279 10.52 -8.05 -0.36
C MET A 279 9.62 -8.19 0.85
N ILE A 280 10.22 -8.25 2.04
CA ILE A 280 9.52 -8.17 3.31
C ILE A 280 10.04 -7.01 4.15
N GLU A 281 9.17 -6.45 4.96
CA GLU A 281 9.49 -5.40 5.91
C GLU A 281 8.60 -5.49 7.16
N PRO A 282 9.00 -4.90 8.30
CA PRO A 282 8.08 -4.72 9.41
C PRO A 282 6.89 -3.87 9.00
N PHE A 283 5.69 -4.23 9.46
CA PHE A 283 4.56 -3.31 9.38
C PHE A 283 4.71 -2.23 10.46
N LEU A 284 5.53 -1.23 10.17
CA LEU A 284 6.00 -0.21 11.13
C LEU A 284 4.89 0.70 11.68
N ALA A 285 3.72 0.74 11.05
CA ALA A 285 2.55 1.45 11.60
C ALA A 285 1.97 0.77 12.85
N GLY A 286 2.34 -0.48 13.11
CA GLY A 286 1.85 -1.26 14.25
C GLY A 286 0.48 -1.89 14.00
N TYR A 287 0.10 -2.86 14.83
CA TYR A 287 -1.16 -3.61 14.66
C TYR A 287 -2.40 -2.78 15.01
N GLN A 288 -2.22 -1.63 15.65
CA GLN A 288 -3.31 -0.77 16.12
C GLN A 288 -4.08 -0.14 14.96
N VAL A 289 -3.44 -0.01 13.79
CA VAL A 289 -4.08 0.46 12.55
C VAL A 289 -4.60 -0.69 11.69
N LEU A 290 -4.54 -1.92 12.20
CA LEU A 290 -4.98 -3.13 11.52
C LEU A 290 -6.22 -3.75 12.20
N PRO A 291 -6.94 -4.65 11.50
CA PRO A 291 -8.00 -5.45 12.10
C PRO A 291 -7.49 -6.23 13.32
N SER A 292 -8.37 -6.42 14.30
CA SER A 292 -8.05 -7.11 15.56
C SER A 292 -7.47 -8.52 15.40
N TYR A 293 -7.70 -9.15 14.24
CA TYR A 293 -7.02 -10.37 13.81
C TYR A 293 -5.50 -10.27 14.05
N TYR A 294 -4.87 -9.18 13.58
CA TYR A 294 -3.43 -8.88 13.69
C TYR A 294 -2.96 -8.44 15.08
N SER A 295 -3.83 -8.49 16.09
CA SER A 295 -3.44 -8.21 17.47
C SER A 295 -2.30 -9.12 17.94
N GLY A 296 -1.28 -8.48 18.52
CA GLY A 296 -0.08 -9.17 19.01
C GLY A 296 0.91 -9.57 17.93
N MET A 297 0.80 -9.03 16.70
CA MET A 297 1.91 -9.12 15.75
C MET A 297 3.17 -8.48 16.36
N ASN A 298 4.33 -9.08 16.09
CA ASN A 298 5.58 -8.64 16.68
C ASN A 298 6.68 -8.55 15.62
N PRO A 299 7.08 -7.33 15.20
CA PRO A 299 8.22 -7.18 14.31
C PRO A 299 9.56 -7.44 15.00
N ASP A 300 9.61 -7.39 16.35
CA ASP A 300 10.82 -7.46 17.17
C ASP A 300 11.33 -8.91 17.32
N VAL A 301 11.80 -9.47 16.21
CA VAL A 301 12.26 -10.86 16.10
C VAL A 301 13.79 -10.97 16.09
N CYS A 302 14.51 -9.85 16.07
CA CYS A 302 15.96 -9.82 16.14
C CYS A 302 16.45 -9.92 17.59
N THR A 303 17.73 -10.27 17.74
CA THR A 303 18.40 -10.26 19.05
C THR A 303 18.30 -8.88 19.69
N ALA A 304 18.12 -8.81 21.01
CA ALA A 304 17.89 -7.58 21.78
C ALA A 304 16.51 -6.90 21.61
N GLY A 305 15.56 -7.57 20.95
CA GLY A 305 14.18 -7.05 20.84
C GLY A 305 14.06 -5.94 19.79
N GLU A 306 14.86 -6.02 18.72
CA GLU A 306 14.81 -5.11 17.59
C GLU A 306 13.94 -5.67 16.46
N ALA A 307 13.30 -4.79 15.71
CA ALA A 307 12.57 -5.15 14.50
C ALA A 307 13.51 -5.74 13.43
N PHE A 308 13.02 -6.69 12.65
CA PHE A 308 13.77 -7.16 11.47
C PHE A 308 13.92 -6.06 10.41
N SER A 309 14.98 -6.14 9.61
CA SER A 309 15.20 -5.19 8.53
C SER A 309 14.50 -5.62 7.26
N ARG A 310 14.26 -4.65 6.36
CA ARG A 310 13.86 -4.93 4.98
C ARG A 310 14.73 -6.01 4.37
N SER A 311 14.12 -7.08 3.91
CA SER A 311 14.82 -8.27 3.42
C SER A 311 14.23 -8.67 2.08
N PHE A 312 15.08 -9.11 1.16
CA PHE A 312 14.68 -9.48 -0.20
C PHE A 312 14.79 -10.99 -0.39
N LEU A 313 13.95 -11.53 -1.27
CA LEU A 313 14.18 -12.87 -1.79
C LEU A 313 15.30 -12.80 -2.84
N THR A 314 16.50 -13.17 -2.41
CA THR A 314 17.74 -13.14 -3.21
C THR A 314 18.35 -14.53 -3.35
N ASP A 315 19.29 -14.64 -4.27
CA ASP A 315 20.18 -15.80 -4.32
C ASP A 315 21.16 -15.81 -3.13
N SER A 316 22.11 -16.76 -3.12
CA SER A 316 23.11 -16.87 -2.06
C SER A 316 24.07 -15.68 -1.97
N SER A 317 24.20 -14.84 -3.01
CA SER A 317 25.04 -13.65 -2.99
C SER A 317 24.40 -12.50 -2.18
N GLY A 318 23.07 -12.51 -2.07
CA GLY A 318 22.31 -11.39 -1.49
C GLY A 318 22.22 -10.17 -2.40
N PHE A 319 22.71 -10.27 -3.65
CA PHE A 319 22.74 -9.20 -4.65
C PHE A 319 21.74 -9.46 -5.78
N GLU A 320 21.70 -10.67 -6.34
CA GLU A 320 20.70 -11.02 -7.37
C GLU A 320 19.35 -11.35 -6.74
N LEU A 321 18.28 -10.75 -7.28
CA LEU A 321 16.92 -11.04 -6.87
C LEU A 321 16.44 -12.34 -7.51
N GLN A 322 15.87 -13.22 -6.69
CA GLN A 322 15.20 -14.41 -7.19
C GLN A 322 13.75 -14.06 -7.55
N SER A 323 13.39 -14.32 -8.80
CA SER A 323 12.02 -14.10 -9.29
C SER A 323 11.10 -15.28 -8.99
N VAL A 324 9.82 -14.97 -8.75
CA VAL A 324 8.71 -15.93 -8.66
C VAL A 324 7.80 -15.69 -9.87
N ASN A 325 7.71 -16.68 -10.75
CA ASN A 325 6.86 -16.57 -11.95
C ASN A 325 5.42 -16.96 -11.65
N VAL A 326 4.51 -15.99 -11.73
CA VAL A 326 3.07 -16.16 -11.47
C VAL A 326 2.35 -16.45 -12.78
N PRO A 327 1.76 -17.65 -12.96
CA PRO A 327 0.90 -17.94 -14.10
C PRO A 327 -0.50 -17.35 -13.89
N ALA A 328 -1.30 -17.28 -14.97
CA ALA A 328 -2.74 -17.10 -14.82
C ALA A 328 -3.37 -18.37 -14.20
N GLY A 329 -4.36 -18.19 -13.32
CA GLY A 329 -5.08 -19.29 -12.67
C GLY A 329 -4.55 -19.62 -11.27
N PRO A 330 -3.90 -20.79 -11.07
CA PRO A 330 -3.62 -21.31 -9.73
C PRO A 330 -2.53 -20.51 -9.01
N GLU A 331 -2.57 -20.59 -7.67
CA GLU A 331 -1.53 -20.05 -6.81
C GLU A 331 -0.19 -20.75 -7.04
N VAL A 332 0.88 -19.96 -7.15
CA VAL A 332 2.25 -20.46 -7.16
C VAL A 332 2.88 -20.35 -5.76
N ALA A 333 3.54 -21.40 -5.31
CA ALA A 333 4.32 -21.36 -4.08
C ALA A 333 5.62 -20.57 -4.30
N ALA A 334 5.79 -19.47 -3.57
CA ALA A 334 7.02 -18.73 -3.46
C ALA A 334 7.98 -19.41 -2.46
N PRO A 335 9.30 -19.31 -2.67
CA PRO A 335 10.28 -19.71 -1.67
C PRO A 335 10.08 -18.98 -0.34
N THR A 336 10.47 -19.64 0.76
CA THR A 336 10.48 -19.02 2.09
C THR A 336 11.40 -17.81 2.11
N ILE A 337 10.88 -16.66 2.54
CA ILE A 337 11.65 -15.43 2.72
C ILE A 337 12.13 -15.39 4.18
N THR A 338 13.44 -15.24 4.37
CA THR A 338 14.04 -15.13 5.71
C THR A 338 14.26 -13.66 6.05
N ALA A 339 13.60 -13.17 7.10
CA ALA A 339 13.84 -11.86 7.67
C ALA A 339 15.23 -11.82 8.32
N ARG A 340 15.96 -10.74 8.08
CA ARG A 340 17.35 -10.57 8.49
C ARG A 340 17.51 -9.45 9.51
N CYS A 341 18.57 -9.54 10.30
CA CYS A 341 18.86 -8.63 11.41
C CYS A 341 20.25 -7.98 11.25
N PRO A 342 20.48 -7.15 10.22
CA PRO A 342 21.77 -6.53 9.96
C PRO A 342 22.14 -5.50 11.04
N ARG A 343 23.33 -5.64 11.62
CA ARG A 343 23.87 -4.68 12.61
C ARG A 343 24.17 -3.28 12.05
N SER A 344 24.20 -3.14 10.73
CA SER A 344 24.53 -1.86 10.06
C SER A 344 23.36 -0.89 9.98
N GLY A 345 22.14 -1.31 10.37
CA GLY A 345 20.90 -0.64 10.00
C GLY A 345 20.62 -0.73 8.49
N GLY A 346 19.46 -0.24 8.08
CA GLY A 346 19.00 -0.27 6.69
C GLY A 346 18.44 -1.62 6.24
N ALA A 347 18.21 -1.74 4.93
CA ALA A 347 17.90 -3.00 4.29
C ALA A 347 19.04 -4.04 4.44
N ALA A 348 18.64 -5.30 4.62
CA ALA A 348 19.50 -6.46 4.78
C ALA A 348 19.93 -7.02 3.43
N ILE A 349 20.84 -6.29 2.80
CA ILE A 349 21.37 -6.59 1.47
C ILE A 349 22.90 -6.51 1.48
N SER A 350 23.52 -7.24 0.55
CA SER A 350 24.95 -7.13 0.29
C SER A 350 25.25 -5.76 -0.36
N SER A 351 26.48 -5.27 -0.21
CA SER A 351 26.96 -4.12 -0.99
C SER A 351 27.93 -4.58 -2.07
N SER A 352 27.76 -4.12 -3.31
CA SER A 352 28.79 -4.25 -4.33
C SER A 352 30.09 -3.57 -3.90
N SER A 353 31.23 -4.12 -4.31
CA SER A 353 32.56 -3.53 -4.07
C SER A 353 32.97 -2.50 -5.14
N SER A 354 32.17 -2.31 -6.20
CA SER A 354 32.54 -1.57 -7.40
C SER A 354 32.13 -0.10 -7.35
N VAL A 355 32.91 0.72 -6.65
CA VAL A 355 32.79 2.18 -6.72
C VAL A 355 33.79 2.71 -7.75
N GLY A 356 33.30 3.44 -8.77
CA GLY A 356 34.10 4.47 -9.44
C GLY A 356 34.68 4.23 -10.85
N MET A 357 34.55 3.06 -11.50
CA MET A 357 34.99 2.86 -12.90
C MET A 357 34.15 1.84 -13.67
N VAL A 358 34.03 2.03 -15.00
CA VAL A 358 33.33 1.09 -15.93
C VAL A 358 34.02 -0.28 -15.94
N ASP A 359 35.34 -0.31 -15.82
CA ASP A 359 36.16 -1.55 -15.85
C ASP A 359 35.98 -2.43 -14.61
N SER A 360 35.45 -1.89 -13.51
CA SER A 360 35.15 -2.63 -12.28
C SER A 360 33.66 -2.89 -12.08
N ALA A 361 32.82 -2.56 -13.08
CA ALA A 361 31.37 -2.68 -12.99
C ALA A 361 30.92 -4.10 -12.65
N GLU A 362 30.12 -4.23 -11.60
CA GLU A 362 29.53 -5.50 -11.22
C GLU A 362 28.51 -5.95 -12.28
N LEU A 363 28.39 -7.26 -12.42
CA LEU A 363 27.53 -7.85 -13.43
C LEU A 363 26.07 -7.79 -12.94
N ALA A 364 25.23 -6.95 -13.56
CA ALA A 364 23.80 -6.91 -13.24
C ALA A 364 23.04 -8.16 -13.69
N VAL A 365 23.65 -8.98 -14.54
CA VAL A 365 23.04 -10.19 -15.11
C VAL A 365 24.05 -11.34 -15.12
N HIS A 366 24.06 -12.22 -14.12
CA HIS A 366 24.98 -13.38 -14.10
C HIS A 366 24.63 -14.45 -15.14
N ARG A 367 23.47 -14.37 -15.79
CA ARG A 367 23.04 -15.32 -16.83
C ARG A 367 22.64 -14.64 -18.13
N ALA A 368 23.63 -14.25 -18.92
CA ALA A 368 23.36 -13.96 -20.32
C ALA A 368 23.05 -15.27 -21.08
N GLY A 369 21.75 -15.48 -21.31
CA GLY A 369 21.25 -16.52 -22.21
C GLY A 369 19.81 -17.00 -22.05
N GLN A 370 19.09 -16.75 -20.93
CA GLN A 370 17.78 -17.42 -20.73
C GLN A 370 16.62 -16.64 -20.06
N SER A 371 16.80 -15.40 -19.62
CA SER A 371 15.65 -14.57 -19.23
C SER A 371 15.82 -13.19 -19.82
N GLY A 372 14.84 -12.71 -20.59
CA GLY A 372 14.78 -11.34 -21.09
C GLY A 372 14.61 -10.30 -19.97
N ARG A 373 15.12 -10.57 -18.76
CA ARG A 373 14.97 -9.75 -17.55
C ARG A 373 16.12 -9.97 -16.58
N PHE A 374 16.29 -9.00 -15.67
CA PHE A 374 17.15 -9.10 -14.50
C PHE A 374 16.59 -8.32 -13.31
N GLY A 375 17.12 -8.59 -12.13
CA GLY A 375 16.77 -7.92 -10.88
C GLY A 375 17.92 -8.01 -9.91
N ILE A 376 18.36 -6.86 -9.41
CA ILE A 376 19.43 -6.77 -8.41
C ILE A 376 19.02 -5.80 -7.30
N VAL A 377 19.66 -5.94 -6.15
CA VAL A 377 19.53 -5.01 -5.03
C VAL A 377 20.92 -4.66 -4.51
N ASP A 378 21.14 -3.38 -4.25
CA ASP A 378 22.45 -2.88 -3.85
C ASP A 378 22.38 -1.71 -2.88
N ARG A 379 23.41 -1.58 -2.04
CA ARG A 379 23.59 -0.42 -1.15
C ARG A 379 24.24 0.70 -1.92
N TYR A 380 23.65 1.88 -1.87
CA TYR A 380 24.25 3.05 -2.49
C TYR A 380 25.20 3.74 -1.51
N ARG A 381 26.37 4.17 -2.00
CA ARG A 381 27.31 4.99 -1.23
C ARG A 381 27.47 6.32 -1.96
N TYR A 382 27.31 7.43 -1.24
CA TYR A 382 27.50 8.79 -1.78
C TYR A 382 28.98 9.14 -2.05
N SER A 383 29.73 8.21 -2.63
CA SER A 383 31.14 8.34 -3.01
C SER A 383 31.34 8.51 -4.51
N GLY A 384 30.27 8.36 -5.32
CA GLY A 384 30.30 8.52 -6.77
C GLY A 384 29.29 7.61 -7.47
N PRO A 385 29.23 7.64 -8.82
CA PRO A 385 28.38 6.75 -9.58
C PRO A 385 28.75 5.28 -9.36
N VAL A 386 27.73 4.43 -9.43
CA VAL A 386 27.86 2.97 -9.48
C VAL A 386 27.57 2.51 -10.90
N PHE A 387 28.35 1.53 -11.38
CA PHE A 387 28.21 1.00 -12.74
C PHE A 387 27.81 -0.47 -12.69
N TYR A 388 26.85 -0.84 -13.52
CA TYR A 388 26.42 -2.21 -13.70
C TYR A 388 26.57 -2.63 -15.16
N ARG A 389 27.26 -3.73 -15.40
CA ARG A 389 27.41 -4.29 -16.75
C ARG A 389 26.20 -5.13 -17.11
N ILE A 390 25.63 -4.86 -18.28
CA ILE A 390 24.52 -5.58 -18.91
C ILE A 390 25.05 -6.18 -20.23
N PRO A 391 25.49 -7.45 -20.22
CA PRO A 391 26.16 -8.03 -21.36
C PRO A 391 25.18 -8.53 -22.43
N ARG A 392 25.61 -8.46 -23.70
CA ARG A 392 24.99 -9.16 -24.83
C ARG A 392 23.50 -8.85 -25.05
N ILE A 393 23.12 -7.58 -24.97
CA ILE A 393 21.75 -7.11 -25.25
C ILE A 393 21.66 -6.42 -26.62
N GLN A 394 20.44 -6.35 -27.16
CA GLN A 394 20.10 -5.65 -28.41
C GLN A 394 18.60 -5.31 -28.40
N GLY A 395 18.19 -4.39 -29.28
CA GLY A 395 16.79 -4.00 -29.45
C GLY A 395 16.31 -3.07 -28.34
N HIS A 396 15.20 -3.42 -27.69
CA HIS A 396 14.55 -2.64 -26.65
C HIS A 396 15.03 -3.06 -25.25
N VAL A 397 15.31 -2.09 -24.39
CA VAL A 397 15.54 -2.28 -22.96
C VAL A 397 14.75 -1.27 -22.16
N GLU A 398 14.18 -1.74 -21.05
CA GLU A 398 13.54 -0.92 -20.04
C GLU A 398 14.13 -1.26 -18.68
N ILE A 399 14.55 -0.23 -17.94
CA ILE A 399 15.22 -0.34 -16.64
C ILE A 399 14.46 0.53 -15.65
N HIS A 400 14.18 -0.01 -14.47
CA HIS A 400 13.58 0.71 -13.35
C HIS A 400 14.50 0.63 -12.14
N VAL A 401 14.67 1.76 -11.46
CA VAL A 401 15.35 1.86 -10.17
C VAL A 401 14.33 2.29 -9.13
N LEU A 402 13.98 1.34 -8.26
CA LEU A 402 13.08 1.54 -7.13
C LEU A 402 13.93 1.81 -5.89
N SER A 403 13.74 2.98 -5.32
CA SER A 403 14.37 3.38 -4.06
C SER A 403 13.33 4.10 -3.21
N TYR A 404 12.71 5.14 -3.76
CA TYR A 404 11.71 5.95 -3.10
C TYR A 404 10.47 5.13 -2.72
N SER A 405 9.91 4.34 -3.63
CA SER A 405 8.73 3.51 -3.32
C SER A 405 9.02 2.39 -2.30
N LEU A 406 10.30 2.08 -2.06
CA LEU A 406 10.75 1.13 -1.05
C LEU A 406 11.28 1.82 0.22
N TYR A 407 10.98 3.12 0.39
CA TYR A 407 11.40 3.94 1.52
C TYR A 407 12.93 4.06 1.72
N SER A 408 13.72 3.89 0.67
CA SER A 408 15.16 4.22 0.68
C SER A 408 15.37 5.72 0.50
N PRO A 409 16.21 6.41 1.31
CA PRO A 409 16.45 7.87 1.23
C PRO A 409 17.32 8.28 0.01
N LEU A 410 17.03 7.76 -1.17
CA LEU A 410 17.83 7.89 -2.39
C LEU A 410 16.95 8.28 -3.58
N GLY A 411 17.34 9.35 -4.27
CA GLY A 411 16.84 9.70 -5.60
C GLY A 411 17.89 9.32 -6.61
N ALA A 412 17.57 8.40 -7.51
CA ALA A 412 18.48 7.93 -8.54
C ALA A 412 18.38 8.79 -9.80
N SER A 413 19.42 8.74 -10.62
CA SER A 413 19.42 9.19 -12.01
C SER A 413 20.24 8.22 -12.84
N LEU A 414 19.79 7.94 -14.05
CA LEU A 414 20.29 6.83 -14.86
C LEU A 414 20.92 7.31 -16.15
N ARG A 415 21.99 6.64 -16.56
CA ARG A 415 22.55 6.74 -17.91
C ARG A 415 22.91 5.35 -18.42
N LEU A 416 22.66 5.10 -19.70
CA LEU A 416 23.11 3.89 -20.37
C LEU A 416 24.33 4.25 -21.23
N LEU A 417 25.41 3.50 -21.08
CA LEU A 417 26.68 3.72 -21.76
C LEU A 417 27.06 2.49 -22.59
N ARG A 418 27.83 2.71 -23.66
CA ARG A 418 28.53 1.64 -24.40
C ARG A 418 29.86 1.32 -23.73
N SER A 419 30.52 0.25 -24.18
CA SER A 419 31.84 -0.16 -23.69
C SER A 419 32.96 0.87 -23.89
N ASP A 420 32.81 1.79 -24.84
CA ASP A 420 33.75 2.90 -25.07
C ASP A 420 33.47 4.13 -24.17
N GLY A 421 32.49 4.03 -23.27
CA GLY A 421 32.05 5.11 -22.39
C GLY A 421 31.10 6.12 -23.03
N SER A 422 30.76 5.96 -24.32
CA SER A 422 29.81 6.85 -24.99
C SER A 422 28.37 6.62 -24.50
N THR A 423 27.61 7.70 -24.33
CA THR A 423 26.21 7.62 -23.92
C THR A 423 25.33 7.03 -25.02
N VAL A 424 24.34 6.26 -24.60
CA VAL A 424 23.26 5.73 -25.44
C VAL A 424 22.07 6.69 -25.34
N GLU A 425 21.40 6.92 -26.46
CA GLU A 425 20.16 7.69 -26.49
C GLU A 425 19.07 6.94 -25.72
N THR A 426 18.41 7.64 -24.81
CA THR A 426 17.45 7.04 -23.86
C THR A 426 16.31 8.01 -23.61
N VAL A 427 15.13 7.47 -23.31
CA VAL A 427 14.04 8.20 -22.66
C VAL A 427 14.13 7.92 -21.17
N THR A 428 14.49 8.93 -20.38
CA THR A 428 14.67 8.79 -18.93
C THR A 428 13.62 9.60 -18.18
N SER A 429 13.09 9.01 -17.12
CA SER A 429 12.17 9.64 -16.17
C SER A 429 12.81 9.66 -14.79
N ASP A 430 13.49 10.77 -14.45
CA ASP A 430 14.13 10.97 -13.13
C ASP A 430 13.13 11.04 -11.96
N ARG A 431 11.84 11.18 -12.30
CA ARG A 431 10.70 11.07 -11.39
C ARG A 431 9.58 10.39 -12.15
N VAL A 432 9.35 9.11 -11.86
CA VAL A 432 8.35 8.31 -12.58
C VAL A 432 6.91 8.81 -12.41
N TYR A 433 6.65 9.71 -11.46
CA TYR A 433 5.34 10.32 -11.27
C TYR A 433 5.43 11.71 -10.64
N THR A 434 4.62 12.65 -11.11
CA THR A 434 4.31 13.90 -10.42
C THR A 434 2.82 14.18 -10.52
N GLY A 435 2.16 14.39 -9.39
CA GLY A 435 0.71 14.60 -9.30
C GLY A 435 0.32 16.06 -9.06
N ASP A 436 -0.98 16.35 -9.14
CA ASP A 436 -1.53 17.70 -9.01
C ASP A 436 -1.34 18.30 -7.60
N SER A 437 -1.20 17.43 -6.59
CA SER A 437 -0.83 17.81 -5.22
C SER A 437 0.59 18.38 -5.09
N GLY A 438 1.44 18.20 -6.11
CA GLY A 438 2.87 18.48 -6.05
C GLY A 438 3.72 17.32 -5.54
N PHE A 439 3.10 16.19 -5.19
CA PHE A 439 3.80 14.95 -4.88
C PHE A 439 4.64 14.48 -6.06
N SER A 440 5.83 13.95 -5.78
CA SER A 440 6.69 13.30 -6.76
C SER A 440 7.12 11.92 -6.26
N ASN A 441 6.99 10.90 -7.11
CA ASN A 441 7.70 9.64 -6.91
C ASN A 441 9.11 9.80 -7.49
N PHE A 442 10.14 9.62 -6.67
CA PHE A 442 11.55 9.76 -7.03
C PHE A 442 12.22 8.46 -7.45
N ASP A 443 11.46 7.38 -7.66
CA ASP A 443 11.95 6.26 -8.47
C ASP A 443 12.26 6.75 -9.89
N THR A 444 13.12 6.00 -10.58
CA THR A 444 13.63 6.37 -11.90
C THR A 444 13.38 5.26 -12.90
N ALA A 445 13.06 5.61 -14.13
CA ALA A 445 12.98 4.67 -15.25
C ALA A 445 13.80 5.16 -16.44
N LEU A 446 14.36 4.22 -17.20
CA LEU A 446 15.12 4.47 -18.41
C LEU A 446 14.70 3.46 -19.47
N VAL A 447 14.35 3.96 -20.65
CA VAL A 447 14.04 3.15 -21.84
C VAL A 447 15.04 3.48 -22.94
N ALA A 448 15.56 2.45 -23.62
CA ALA A 448 16.32 2.62 -24.85
C ALA A 448 15.85 1.63 -25.91
N ASP A 449 15.78 2.12 -27.15
CA ASP A 449 15.34 1.36 -28.32
C ASP A 449 16.49 1.20 -29.31
N ASP A 450 16.30 0.30 -30.29
CA ASP A 450 17.21 0.08 -31.42
C ASP A 450 18.68 -0.19 -31.04
N LEU A 451 18.91 -0.74 -29.84
CA LEU A 451 20.23 -1.09 -29.36
C LEU A 451 20.91 -2.09 -30.29
N LYS A 452 22.16 -1.82 -30.62
CA LYS A 452 23.00 -2.77 -31.36
C LYS A 452 23.46 -3.88 -30.42
N TYR A 453 23.68 -5.07 -30.96
CA TYR A 453 24.18 -6.17 -30.15
C TYR A 453 25.53 -5.81 -29.52
N GLY A 454 25.58 -5.84 -28.20
CA GLY A 454 26.78 -5.49 -27.46
C GLY A 454 26.59 -5.50 -25.96
N ASP A 455 27.67 -5.11 -25.28
CA ASP A 455 27.67 -4.92 -23.84
C ASP A 455 27.40 -3.45 -23.53
N TYR A 456 26.52 -3.23 -22.57
CA TYR A 456 26.11 -1.91 -22.11
C TYR A 456 26.35 -1.77 -20.62
N PHE A 457 26.49 -0.53 -20.16
CA PHE A 457 26.77 -0.22 -18.77
C PHE A 457 25.72 0.76 -18.27
N LEU A 458 24.97 0.36 -17.25
CA LEU A 458 24.07 1.25 -16.53
C LEU A 458 24.89 2.00 -15.49
N GLN A 459 24.97 3.31 -15.66
CA GLN A 459 25.48 4.22 -14.64
C GLN A 459 24.31 4.69 -13.78
N VAL A 460 24.45 4.55 -12.46
CA VAL A 460 23.52 5.05 -11.47
C VAL A 460 24.22 6.10 -10.62
N ASP A 461 23.73 7.33 -10.73
CA ASP A 461 24.06 8.44 -9.85
C ASP A 461 22.94 8.62 -8.82
N GLY A 462 23.26 9.09 -7.63
CA GLY A 462 22.34 9.13 -6.50
C GLY A 462 22.47 10.38 -5.63
N ALA A 463 21.33 10.94 -5.26
CA ALA A 463 21.21 12.10 -4.38
C ALA A 463 20.36 11.76 -3.14
N ALA A 464 20.74 12.30 -2.00
CA ALA A 464 19.97 12.12 -0.77
C ALA A 464 18.62 12.82 -0.86
N ILE A 465 17.55 12.09 -0.53
CA ILE A 465 16.21 12.65 -0.41
C ILE A 465 15.93 12.89 1.06
N SER A 466 15.53 14.12 1.39
CA SER A 466 15.07 14.45 2.73
C SER A 466 13.86 13.59 3.09
N SER A 467 13.78 13.13 4.33
CA SER A 467 12.57 12.47 4.81
C SER A 467 11.32 13.32 4.55
N SER A 468 11.46 14.66 4.46
CA SER A 468 10.43 15.67 4.09
C SER A 468 9.53 15.31 2.92
N TYR A 469 10.04 14.48 2.01
CA TYR A 469 9.33 14.10 0.79
C TYR A 469 8.54 12.79 0.90
N TYR A 470 8.66 12.03 1.98
CA TYR A 470 7.99 10.72 2.13
C TYR A 470 6.65 10.87 2.83
N PRO A 471 5.52 10.40 2.28
CA PRO A 471 4.22 10.37 2.96
C PRO A 471 4.27 10.05 4.46
N ALA A 472 5.06 9.04 4.85
CA ALA A 472 5.18 8.56 6.21
C ALA A 472 6.27 9.21 7.08
N GLY A 473 6.83 10.32 6.61
CA GLY A 473 7.92 11.00 7.29
C GLY A 473 9.12 10.09 7.52
N PRO A 474 9.94 10.36 8.55
CA PRO A 474 11.17 9.60 8.79
C PRO A 474 10.92 8.18 9.33
N MET A 475 9.71 7.83 9.76
CA MET A 475 9.46 6.56 10.46
C MET A 475 9.70 5.33 9.58
N MET A 476 9.33 5.43 8.30
CA MET A 476 9.47 4.33 7.35
C MET A 476 10.80 4.35 6.59
N VAL A 477 11.46 5.51 6.57
CA VAL A 477 12.65 5.76 5.75
C VAL A 477 13.85 5.02 6.33
N ASP A 478 14.54 4.27 5.49
CA ASP A 478 15.75 3.56 5.91
C ASP A 478 16.87 4.51 6.31
N SER A 479 17.68 4.07 7.28
CA SER A 479 18.86 4.81 7.73
C SER A 479 20.03 4.72 6.74
N VAL A 480 20.01 3.75 5.83
CA VAL A 480 21.06 3.51 4.83
C VAL A 480 20.43 3.45 3.44
N PRO A 481 20.89 4.25 2.47
CA PRO A 481 20.35 4.23 1.13
C PRO A 481 20.66 2.91 0.42
N PHE A 482 19.63 2.37 -0.22
CA PHE A 482 19.70 1.22 -1.11
C PHE A 482 18.87 1.47 -2.37
N MET A 483 19.00 0.58 -3.33
CA MET A 483 18.18 0.58 -4.52
C MET A 483 17.94 -0.84 -5.00
N MET A 484 16.76 -1.04 -5.57
CA MET A 484 16.42 -2.22 -6.34
C MET A 484 16.39 -1.83 -7.82
N ILE A 485 17.14 -2.55 -8.65
CA ILE A 485 17.20 -2.32 -10.09
C ILE A 485 16.56 -3.51 -10.78
N THR A 486 15.57 -3.24 -11.62
CA THR A 486 14.91 -4.24 -12.47
C THR A 486 15.14 -3.84 -13.91
N GLY A 487 15.32 -4.82 -14.79
CA GLY A 487 15.28 -4.52 -16.21
C GLY A 487 14.66 -5.65 -17.03
N SER A 488 14.17 -5.27 -18.20
CA SER A 488 13.54 -6.16 -19.17
C SER A 488 14.01 -5.84 -20.58
N PHE A 489 14.07 -6.86 -21.43
CA PHE A 489 14.67 -6.83 -22.75
C PHE A 489 13.69 -7.36 -23.79
N ASN A 490 13.36 -6.55 -24.79
CA ASN A 490 12.50 -6.93 -25.91
C ASN A 490 11.14 -7.52 -25.50
N GLU A 491 10.59 -7.05 -24.39
CA GLU A 491 9.30 -7.52 -23.91
C GLU A 491 8.18 -6.59 -24.35
N GLY A 492 7.01 -7.17 -24.64
CA GLY A 492 5.81 -6.42 -24.96
C GLY A 492 5.17 -5.79 -23.72
N GLU A 493 4.03 -5.13 -23.92
CA GLU A 493 3.21 -4.66 -22.81
C GLU A 493 2.82 -5.82 -21.87
N PRO A 494 2.66 -5.54 -20.57
CA PRO A 494 2.29 -6.57 -19.62
C PRO A 494 0.84 -7.08 -19.88
N PRO A 495 0.53 -8.36 -19.57
CA PRO A 495 -0.69 -9.03 -20.05
C PRO A 495 -2.03 -8.37 -19.71
N LEU A 496 -2.10 -7.58 -18.63
CA LEU A 496 -3.29 -6.88 -18.17
C LEU A 496 -3.16 -5.36 -18.29
N ALA A 497 -2.30 -4.84 -19.18
CA ALA A 497 -2.14 -3.39 -19.41
C ALA A 497 -3.47 -2.65 -19.64
N ALA A 498 -4.44 -3.29 -20.29
CA ALA A 498 -5.78 -2.73 -20.52
C ALA A 498 -6.66 -2.65 -19.26
N ALA A 499 -6.50 -3.58 -18.31
CA ALA A 499 -7.27 -3.62 -17.06
C ALA A 499 -6.54 -2.95 -15.89
N LEU A 500 -5.22 -2.79 -16.02
CA LEU A 500 -4.32 -2.22 -15.03
C LEU A 500 -3.28 -1.36 -15.78
N PRO A 501 -3.45 -0.03 -15.81
CA PRO A 501 -2.63 0.87 -16.61
C PRO A 501 -1.13 0.68 -16.41
N PHE A 502 -0.35 0.68 -17.49
CA PHE A 502 1.10 0.51 -17.42
C PHE A 502 1.79 1.87 -17.15
N ASN A 503 1.77 2.28 -15.87
CA ASN A 503 2.50 3.43 -15.35
C ASN A 503 2.93 3.18 -13.90
N ALA A 504 3.73 4.07 -13.31
CA ALA A 504 4.37 3.87 -12.01
C ALA A 504 3.41 3.61 -10.82
N ARG A 505 2.16 4.07 -10.92
CA ARG A 505 1.13 3.92 -9.87
C ARG A 505 -0.06 3.09 -10.32
N CYS A 506 -0.02 2.52 -11.52
CA CYS A 506 -1.19 1.97 -12.22
C CYS A 506 -2.38 2.95 -12.31
N ARG A 507 -2.13 4.27 -12.25
CA ARG A 507 -3.20 5.28 -12.20
C ARG A 507 -4.08 5.16 -13.45
N MET A 508 -5.38 5.01 -13.24
CA MET A 508 -6.39 5.02 -14.30
C MET A 508 -6.70 6.43 -14.77
N ASP A 509 -7.01 6.57 -16.06
CA ASP A 509 -7.56 7.81 -16.59
C ASP A 509 -8.97 8.04 -16.04
N GLU A 510 -9.19 9.21 -15.45
CA GLU A 510 -10.45 9.58 -14.80
C GLU A 510 -11.35 10.33 -15.78
N ASN A 511 -11.94 9.60 -16.73
CA ASN A 511 -13.00 10.11 -17.61
C ASN A 511 -14.35 9.53 -17.20
N PHE A 512 -14.85 9.96 -16.05
CA PHE A 512 -16.09 9.43 -15.50
C PHE A 512 -17.33 10.10 -16.10
N PRO A 513 -18.40 9.33 -16.38
CA PRO A 513 -19.66 9.91 -16.81
C PRO A 513 -20.27 10.76 -15.68
N ILE A 514 -21.07 11.75 -16.06
CA ILE A 514 -21.89 12.51 -15.12
C ILE A 514 -22.79 11.53 -14.38
N TYR A 515 -22.77 11.61 -13.05
CA TYR A 515 -23.61 10.80 -12.18
C TYR A 515 -24.86 11.56 -11.77
N VAL A 516 -25.99 10.87 -11.79
CA VAL A 516 -27.28 11.37 -11.30
C VAL A 516 -27.81 10.37 -10.29
N SER A 517 -28.16 10.84 -9.09
CA SER A 517 -28.77 10.00 -8.06
C SER A 517 -30.05 9.34 -8.58
N PRO A 518 -30.32 8.08 -8.21
CA PRO A 518 -31.60 7.46 -8.50
C PRO A 518 -32.76 8.27 -7.89
N PRO A 519 -33.96 8.22 -8.49
CA PRO A 519 -35.12 8.90 -7.94
C PRO A 519 -35.51 8.31 -6.57
N GLY A 520 -36.11 9.15 -5.71
CA GLY A 520 -36.58 8.74 -4.39
C GLY A 520 -35.49 8.79 -3.31
N ASN A 521 -35.80 8.16 -2.17
CA ASN A 521 -34.91 8.10 -1.01
C ASN A 521 -34.00 6.86 -1.07
N PRO A 522 -32.84 6.91 -0.42
CA PRO A 522 -31.95 5.75 -0.33
C PRO A 522 -32.69 4.54 0.30
N PRO A 523 -32.57 3.34 -0.30
CA PRO A 523 -33.22 2.15 0.23
C PRO A 523 -32.55 1.69 1.53
N ARG A 524 -33.35 1.25 2.49
CA ARG A 524 -32.87 0.63 3.73
C ARG A 524 -33.03 -0.88 3.66
N SER A 525 -32.00 -1.60 4.10
CA SER A 525 -32.05 -3.04 4.33
C SER A 525 -33.08 -3.36 5.40
N SER A 526 -33.87 -4.41 5.18
CA SER A 526 -34.81 -4.94 6.18
C SER A 526 -34.14 -5.86 7.22
N ARG A 527 -32.82 -6.07 7.12
CA ARG A 527 -32.06 -6.93 8.03
C ARG A 527 -32.11 -6.38 9.44
N GLN A 528 -32.46 -7.24 10.40
CA GLN A 528 -32.44 -6.90 11.81
C GLN A 528 -31.06 -7.18 12.39
N LYS A 529 -30.71 -6.48 13.48
CA LYS A 529 -29.46 -6.74 14.19
C LYS A 529 -29.53 -8.11 14.85
N GLU A 530 -28.61 -9.00 14.47
CA GLU A 530 -28.50 -10.34 15.03
C GLU A 530 -27.34 -10.41 16.04
N GLU A 531 -27.29 -11.45 16.88
CA GLU A 531 -26.17 -11.69 17.81
C GLU A 531 -24.83 -11.85 17.07
N SER A 532 -24.87 -12.37 15.84
CA SER A 532 -23.73 -12.54 14.95
C SER A 532 -23.21 -11.22 14.36
N THR A 533 -23.89 -10.09 14.58
CA THR A 533 -23.50 -8.78 14.02
C THR A 533 -22.35 -8.17 14.84
N GLY A 534 -21.17 -8.16 14.23
CA GLY A 534 -19.97 -7.49 14.73
C GLY A 534 -19.75 -6.15 14.04
N PHE A 535 -18.74 -5.42 14.52
CA PHE A 535 -18.30 -4.19 13.88
C PHE A 535 -16.80 -3.97 14.04
N CYS A 536 -16.20 -3.20 13.14
CA CYS A 536 -14.86 -2.66 13.27
C CYS A 536 -14.83 -1.16 12.93
N GLY A 537 -13.85 -0.44 13.49
CA GLY A 537 -13.85 1.03 13.55
C GLY A 537 -14.67 1.51 14.76
N THR A 538 -14.02 1.73 15.92
CA THR A 538 -14.75 2.12 17.13
C THR A 538 -14.92 3.64 17.20
N VAL A 539 -16.17 4.09 17.12
CA VAL A 539 -16.58 5.42 17.56
C VAL A 539 -17.01 5.35 19.03
N ARG A 540 -16.57 6.29 19.88
CA ARG A 540 -17.11 6.40 21.25
C ARG A 540 -18.29 7.36 21.28
N ASP A 541 -19.45 6.88 21.70
CA ASP A 541 -20.58 7.72 22.12
C ASP A 541 -20.40 8.14 23.59
N ALA A 542 -20.50 9.44 23.86
CA ALA A 542 -20.41 10.00 25.22
C ALA A 542 -21.69 9.79 26.06
N ALA A 543 -22.71 9.08 25.55
CA ALA A 543 -24.01 8.96 26.18
C ALA A 543 -24.45 7.48 26.30
N GLY A 544 -23.76 6.71 27.15
CA GLY A 544 -24.21 5.37 27.52
C GLY A 544 -23.14 4.56 28.23
N GLY A 545 -23.20 4.51 29.57
CA GLY A 545 -22.32 3.71 30.41
C GLY A 545 -22.58 2.20 30.33
N GLY A 546 -22.52 1.63 29.14
CA GLY A 546 -22.68 0.20 28.89
C GLY A 546 -21.45 -0.40 28.23
N SER A 547 -20.60 -1.04 29.03
CA SER A 547 -19.52 -1.90 28.56
C SER A 547 -20.11 -3.06 27.76
N ARG A 548 -19.87 -3.11 26.44
CA ARG A 548 -20.12 -4.30 25.61
C ARG A 548 -18.82 -4.76 24.94
N PRO A 549 -18.62 -6.07 24.73
CA PRO A 549 -17.30 -6.64 24.46
C PRO A 549 -16.89 -6.36 23.01
N GLY A 550 -15.98 -5.39 22.87
CA GLY A 550 -15.16 -5.11 21.69
C GLY A 550 -13.83 -4.59 22.22
N PRO A 551 -12.72 -4.64 21.45
CA PRO A 551 -11.36 -4.58 21.99
C PRO A 551 -11.17 -3.39 22.92
N GLY A 552 -10.68 -3.67 24.13
CA GLY A 552 -10.58 -2.71 25.22
C GLY A 552 -9.69 -1.51 24.88
N ALA A 553 -9.79 -0.51 25.76
CA ALA A 553 -9.16 0.82 25.81
C ALA A 553 -7.68 1.01 25.37
N GLY A 554 -6.98 0.00 24.87
CA GLY A 554 -5.61 0.07 24.36
C GLY A 554 -5.43 0.74 23.00
N ALA A 555 -6.49 0.95 22.22
CA ALA A 555 -6.43 1.61 20.90
C ALA A 555 -6.13 3.13 20.96
N VAL A 556 -6.09 3.73 22.15
CA VAL A 556 -5.84 5.17 22.34
C VAL A 556 -4.39 5.48 22.73
N ILE A 557 -3.63 4.51 23.25
CA ILE A 557 -2.25 4.74 23.71
C ILE A 557 -1.23 4.67 22.55
N GLY A 558 -1.53 3.92 21.48
CA GLY A 558 -0.68 3.82 20.28
C GLY A 558 -0.49 5.15 19.54
N TRP A 559 -1.36 6.13 19.76
CA TRP A 559 -1.27 7.45 19.15
C TRP A 559 -0.21 8.35 19.78
N LEU A 560 0.30 8.04 20.97
CA LEU A 560 1.31 8.87 21.65
C LEU A 560 2.75 8.46 21.35
N LEU A 561 2.99 7.19 21.01
CA LEU A 561 4.35 6.64 20.84
C LEU A 561 5.11 7.21 19.63
N PRO A 562 4.52 7.34 18.43
CA PRO A 562 5.17 8.04 17.32
C PRO A 562 5.53 9.49 17.69
N TRP A 563 4.68 10.16 18.47
CA TRP A 563 4.85 11.55 18.87
C TRP A 563 5.91 11.77 19.96
N LEU A 564 6.00 10.86 20.94
CA LEU A 564 7.04 10.91 21.97
C LEU A 564 8.43 10.68 21.38
N VAL A 565 8.54 9.79 20.39
CA VAL A 565 9.78 9.56 19.63
C VAL A 565 10.12 10.79 18.76
N MET A 566 9.12 11.41 18.11
CA MET A 566 9.30 12.60 17.27
C MET A 566 9.72 13.85 18.08
N ALA A 567 9.14 14.08 19.26
CA ALA A 567 9.52 15.19 20.13
C ALA A 567 10.92 15.00 20.77
N GLY A 568 11.31 13.75 21.03
CA GLY A 568 12.64 13.38 21.53
C GLY A 568 13.73 13.53 20.46
N ALA A 569 13.50 12.99 19.25
CA ALA A 569 14.46 13.02 18.15
C ALA A 569 14.69 14.45 17.63
N ALA A 570 13.63 15.26 17.47
CA ALA A 570 13.77 16.66 17.02
C ALA A 570 14.50 17.56 18.04
N ARG A 571 14.41 17.25 19.34
CA ARG A 571 15.17 17.96 20.39
C ARG A 571 16.63 17.56 20.45
N LEU A 572 16.95 16.28 20.22
CA LEU A 572 18.33 15.78 20.17
C LEU A 572 19.10 16.31 18.95
N PHE A 573 18.46 16.37 17.77
CA PHE A 573 19.10 16.94 16.57
C PHE A 573 19.30 18.46 16.63
N ARG A 574 18.43 19.22 17.32
CA ARG A 574 18.65 20.66 17.56
C ARG A 574 19.75 20.94 18.59
N ALA A 575 19.97 20.05 19.55
CA ALA A 575 21.05 20.21 20.53
C ALA A 575 22.43 19.98 19.90
N ASP A 576 22.58 18.98 19.02
CA ASP A 576 23.87 18.60 18.42
C ASP A 576 24.34 19.61 17.34
N LEU A 577 23.40 20.26 16.63
CA LEU A 577 23.71 21.36 15.71
C LEU A 577 24.12 22.67 16.41
N SER A 578 23.74 22.87 17.67
CA SER A 578 24.15 24.07 18.44
C SER A 578 25.52 23.93 19.12
N LEU A 579 26.00 22.70 19.28
CA LEU A 579 27.29 22.40 19.91
C LEU A 579 28.44 22.29 18.89
N ARG A 580 28.15 22.10 17.59
CA ARG A 580 29.19 22.02 16.54
C ARG A 580 29.51 23.34 15.82
N THR A 581 28.84 24.45 16.18
CA THR A 581 29.17 25.80 15.67
C THR A 581 29.89 26.69 16.69
N ARG A 582 30.44 26.10 17.77
CA ARG A 582 31.37 26.76 18.70
C ARG A 582 32.49 25.82 19.13
N VAL A 583 33.43 25.52 18.22
CA VAL A 583 34.89 25.51 18.42
C VAL A 583 35.54 25.78 17.08
#